data_AF-A0A967WVT0-F1
#
_entry.id   AF-A0A967WVT0-F1
#
_cell.length_a   1.000
_cell.length_b   1.000
_cell.length_c   1.000
_cell.angle_alpha   90.00
_cell.angle_beta   90.00
_cell.angle_gamma   90.00
#
_symmetry.space_group_name_H-M   'P 1'
#
loop_
_entity.id
_entity.type
_entity.pdbx_description
1 polymer ?
#
loop_
_entity_poly.entity_id
_entity_poly.type
_entity_poly.pdbx_seq_one_letter_code
_entity_poly.pdbx_strand_id
1 'polypeptide(L)'
;GDVVEPLRERVLGRVLAEDAPLGNDENEVVEAGTLLDEALVEVLEYNGVDRVVVRSAITCDTRHGVCAQCYGRDLARGHRA
;
A
#
# COMPACT_ATOMS: atom_id res chain seq x y z
N GLY A 1 11.69 21.39 -3.61
CA GLY A 1 12.43 20.14 -3.43
C GLY A 1 11.82 19.16 -4.38
N ASP A 2 12.59 18.70 -5.35
CA ASP A 2 12.05 17.87 -6.43
C ASP A 2 11.73 16.47 -5.91
N VAL A 3 10.59 15.91 -6.34
CA VAL A 3 10.19 14.55 -5.99
C VAL A 3 11.12 13.59 -6.75
N VAL A 4 11.96 12.87 -6.01
CA VAL A 4 12.90 11.90 -6.60
C VAL A 4 12.18 10.63 -7.07
N GLU A 5 11.18 10.18 -6.30
CA GLU A 5 10.38 8.99 -6.61
C GLU A 5 8.94 9.22 -6.13
N PRO A 6 7.92 9.01 -6.99
CA PRO A 6 6.54 9.28 -6.65
C PRO A 6 5.97 8.21 -5.70
N LEU A 7 4.92 8.56 -4.94
CA LEU A 7 4.29 7.65 -3.99
C LEU A 7 3.87 6.33 -4.66
N ARG A 8 3.34 6.41 -5.88
CA ARG A 8 2.86 5.26 -6.65
C ARG A 8 3.89 4.14 -6.80
N GLU A 9 5.14 4.49 -7.08
CA GLU A 9 6.22 3.53 -7.33
C GLU A 9 6.67 2.87 -6.02
N ARG A 10 6.50 3.56 -4.89
CA ARG A 10 6.90 3.07 -3.56
C ARG A 10 5.91 2.11 -2.92
N VAL A 11 4.62 2.29 -3.22
CA VAL A 11 3.53 1.58 -2.53
C VAL A 11 2.88 0.49 -3.38
N LEU A 12 3.13 0.46 -4.69
CA LEU A 12 2.63 -0.60 -5.57
C LEU A 12 3.03 -1.99 -5.05
N GLY A 13 2.04 -2.87 -4.91
CA GLY A 13 2.20 -4.22 -4.41
C GLY A 13 2.34 -4.33 -2.88
N ARG A 14 2.18 -3.24 -2.12
CA ARG A 14 2.10 -3.28 -0.66
C ARG A 14 0.67 -3.43 -0.17
N VAL A 15 0.51 -3.83 1.08
CA VAL A 15 -0.79 -3.98 1.74
C VAL A 15 -0.95 -2.85 2.76
N LEU A 16 -2.11 -2.20 2.79
CA LEU A 16 -2.42 -1.17 3.78
C LEU A 16 -2.42 -1.74 5.20
N ALA A 17 -1.82 -1.02 6.14
CA ALA A 17 -1.85 -1.35 7.57
C ALA A 17 -3.00 -0.64 8.30
N GLU A 18 -3.39 0.53 7.81
CA GLU A 18 -4.46 1.39 8.32
C GLU A 18 -5.29 1.88 7.13
N ASP A 19 -6.52 2.33 7.38
CA ASP A 19 -7.39 2.88 6.35
C ASP A 19 -6.74 4.14 5.74
N ALA A 20 -6.74 4.22 4.41
CA ALA A 20 -6.20 5.36 3.68
C ALA A 20 -7.34 6.26 3.21
N PRO A 21 -7.49 7.49 3.74
CA PRO A 21 -8.53 8.42 3.28
C PRO A 21 -8.23 8.90 1.87
N LEU A 22 -9.28 8.94 1.03
CA LEU A 22 -9.23 9.41 -0.36
C LEU A 22 -9.59 10.90 -0.48
N GLY A 23 -9.64 11.63 0.64
CA GLY A 23 -9.97 13.04 0.64
C GLY A 23 -10.33 13.54 2.03
N ASN A 24 -11.23 14.52 2.08
CA ASN A 24 -11.69 15.11 3.32
C ASN A 24 -12.97 14.44 3.88
N ASP A 25 -13.60 13.53 3.12
CA ASP A 25 -14.80 12.82 3.56
C ASP A 25 -14.38 11.56 4.34
N GLU A 26 -14.94 11.40 5.54
CA GLU A 26 -14.66 10.27 6.44
C GLU A 26 -15.18 8.94 5.88
N ASN A 27 -16.08 8.97 4.88
CA ASN A 27 -16.67 7.77 4.28
C ASN A 27 -15.90 7.25 3.06
N GLU A 28 -14.95 8.02 2.52
CA GLU A 28 -14.21 7.66 1.30
C GLU A 28 -12.79 7.22 1.67
N VAL A 29 -12.64 5.93 1.94
CA VAL A 29 -11.37 5.32 2.37
C VAL A 29 -11.06 4.04 1.60
N VAL A 30 -9.77 3.73 1.45
CA VAL A 30 -9.30 2.39 1.10
C VAL A 30 -9.04 1.63 2.39
N GLU A 31 -9.73 0.52 2.59
CA GLU A 31 -9.69 -0.24 3.84
C GLU A 31 -8.30 -0.86 4.11
N ALA A 32 -7.95 -0.94 5.40
CA ALA A 32 -6.79 -1.66 5.88
C ALA A 32 -6.81 -3.13 5.42
N GLY A 33 -5.63 -3.66 5.08
CA GLY A 33 -5.50 -5.02 4.56
C GLY A 33 -5.71 -5.16 3.05
N THR A 34 -6.05 -4.07 2.36
CA THR A 34 -6.13 -4.00 0.89
C THR A 34 -4.74 -4.02 0.26
N LEU A 35 -4.57 -4.83 -0.79
CA LEU A 35 -3.37 -4.82 -1.63
C LEU A 35 -3.45 -3.67 -2.63
N LEU A 36 -2.45 -2.82 -2.65
CA LEU A 36 -2.34 -1.70 -3.58
C LEU A 36 -1.90 -2.22 -4.96
N ASP A 37 -2.85 -2.31 -5.89
CA ASP A 37 -2.61 -2.60 -7.30
C ASP A 37 -2.49 -1.31 -8.13
N GLU A 38 -2.27 -1.45 -9.43
CA GLU A 38 -2.09 -0.32 -10.34
C GLU A 38 -3.31 0.63 -10.31
N ALA A 39 -4.53 0.11 -10.21
CA ALA A 39 -5.74 0.92 -10.21
C ALA A 39 -5.94 1.69 -8.89
N LEU A 40 -5.73 1.04 -7.75
CA LEU A 40 -5.85 1.69 -6.44
C LEU A 40 -4.79 2.78 -6.26
N VAL A 41 -3.60 2.56 -6.78
CA VAL A 41 -2.53 3.55 -6.71
C VAL A 41 -2.85 4.79 -7.56
N GLU A 42 -3.46 4.62 -8.74
CA GLU A 42 -3.98 5.75 -9.54
C GLU A 42 -5.07 6.52 -8.79
N VAL A 43 -5.96 5.83 -8.07
CA VAL A 43 -6.98 6.47 -7.23
C VAL A 43 -6.34 7.29 -6.10
N LEU A 44 -5.30 6.78 -5.45
CA LEU A 44 -4.56 7.52 -4.42
C LEU A 44 -3.88 8.77 -5.00
N GLU A 45 -3.25 8.67 -6.16
CA GLU A 45 -2.57 9.79 -6.82
C GLU A 45 -3.58 10.85 -7.31
N TYR A 46 -4.70 10.42 -7.89
CA TYR A 46 -5.78 11.32 -8.33
C TYR A 46 -6.38 12.13 -7.18
N ASN A 47 -6.53 11.50 -6.01
CA ASN A 47 -7.05 12.14 -4.81
C ASN A 47 -6.00 12.96 -4.04
N GLY A 48 -4.76 13.02 -4.52
CA GLY A 48 -3.70 13.80 -3.87
C GLY A 48 -3.28 13.23 -2.51
N VAL A 49 -3.36 11.90 -2.33
CA VAL A 49 -2.92 11.25 -1.10
C VAL A 49 -1.40 11.24 -1.07
N ASP A 50 -0.81 12.02 -0.15
CA ASP A 50 0.64 12.13 -0.02
C ASP A 50 1.27 11.09 0.92
N ARG A 51 0.44 10.45 1.76
CA ARG A 51 0.92 9.53 2.81
C ARG A 51 -0.07 8.38 3.04
N VAL A 52 0.48 7.18 3.14
CA VAL A 52 -0.25 5.97 3.53
C VAL A 52 0.59 5.15 4.51
N VAL A 53 -0.07 4.34 5.35
CA VAL A 53 0.59 3.40 6.24
C VAL A 53 0.46 2.00 5.66
N VAL A 54 1.58 1.35 5.37
CA VAL A 54 1.63 0.02 4.75
C VAL A 54 2.28 -1.00 5.68
N ARG A 55 1.92 -2.26 5.49
CA ARG A 55 2.55 -3.38 6.17
C ARG A 55 3.95 -3.61 5.59
N SER A 56 4.87 -4.00 6.47
CA SER A 56 6.28 -4.21 6.13
C SER A 56 6.76 -5.56 6.63
N ALA A 57 7.71 -6.14 5.90
CA ALA A 57 8.43 -7.33 6.34
C ALA A 57 9.23 -7.08 7.63
N ILE A 58 9.68 -5.84 7.87
CA ILE A 58 10.47 -5.46 9.05
C ILE A 58 9.61 -5.48 10.32
N THR A 59 8.34 -5.09 10.22
CA THR A 59 7.40 -5.00 11.34
C THR A 59 6.43 -6.18 11.38
N CYS A 60 6.81 -7.31 10.77
CA CYS A 60 5.97 -8.50 10.74
C CYS A 60 6.06 -9.26 12.07
N ASP A 61 4.92 -9.54 12.72
CA ASP A 61 4.85 -10.31 13.98
C ASP A 61 5.05 -11.83 13.79
N THR A 62 5.30 -12.29 12.57
CA THR A 62 5.47 -13.72 12.28
C THR A 62 6.78 -14.23 12.89
N ARG A 63 6.69 -15.25 13.76
CA ARG A 63 7.85 -15.80 14.47
C ARG A 63 8.93 -16.38 13.56
N HIS A 64 8.52 -16.99 12.45
CA HIS A 64 9.41 -17.60 11.45
C HIS A 64 8.95 -17.23 10.05
N GLY A 65 9.78 -16.48 9.32
CA GLY A 65 9.45 -15.99 7.98
C GLY A 65 8.66 -14.69 7.99
N VAL A 66 7.97 -14.41 6.88
CA VAL A 66 7.17 -13.20 6.68
C VAL A 66 5.79 -13.63 6.19
N CYS A 67 4.71 -13.08 6.76
CA CYS A 67 3.38 -13.39 6.28
C CYS A 67 3.10 -12.76 4.90
N ALA A 68 2.17 -13.36 4.15
CA ALA A 68 1.72 -12.88 2.84
C ALA A 68 1.35 -11.38 2.82
N GLN A 69 0.75 -10.87 3.90
CA GLN A 69 0.34 -9.47 4.01
C GLN A 69 1.52 -8.50 4.15
N CYS A 70 2.53 -8.88 4.93
CA CYS A 70 3.73 -8.05 5.14
C CYS A 70 4.71 -8.15 3.98
N TYR A 71 4.69 -9.26 3.24
CA TYR A 71 5.43 -9.40 2.00
C TYR A 71 4.80 -8.56 0.89
N GLY A 72 3.49 -8.74 0.66
CA GLY A 72 2.73 -8.06 -0.38
C GLY A 72 2.63 -8.87 -1.67
N ARG A 73 2.90 -8.22 -2.81
CA ARG A 73 2.83 -8.82 -4.14
C ARG A 73 4.13 -9.57 -4.48
N ASP A 74 3.99 -10.76 -5.05
CA ASP A 74 5.08 -11.49 -5.70
C ASP A 74 5.49 -10.74 -6.98
N LEU A 75 6.70 -10.19 -6.98
CA LEU A 75 7.25 -9.42 -8.10
C LEU A 75 7.59 -10.28 -9.33
N ALA A 76 7.77 -11.59 -9.17
CA ALA A 76 8.06 -12.50 -10.27
C ALA A 76 6.79 -13.01 -10.95
N ARG A 77 5.68 -13.13 -10.21
CA ARG A 77 4.41 -13.68 -10.73
C ARG A 77 3.29 -12.66 -10.92
N GLY A 78 3.43 -11.48 -10.32
CA GLY A 78 2.47 -10.38 -10.48
C GLY A 78 1.17 -10.53 -9.68
N HIS A 79 1.08 -11.49 -8.75
CA HIS A 79 -0.05 -11.67 -7.84
C HIS A 79 0.42 -11.78 -6.39
N ARG A 80 -0.51 -11.83 -5.43
CA ARG A 80 -0.16 -11.95 -4.00
C ARG A 80 0.63 -13.25 -3.73
N ALA A 81 1.62 -13.16 -2.83
CA ALA A 81 2.44 -14.28 -2.37
C ALA A 81 1.80 -15.04 -1.19
#